data_AF-A0A914JX10-F1
#
_entry.id   AF-A0A914JX10-F1
#
_cell.length_a   1.000
_cell.length_b   1.000
_cell.length_c   1.000
_cell.angle_alpha   90.00
_cell.angle_beta   90.00
_cell.angle_gamma   90.00
#
_symmetry.space_group_name_H-M   'P 1'
#
loop_
_entity.id
_entity.type
_entity.pdbx_description
1 polymer ?
#
loop_
_entity_poly.entity_id
_entity_poly.type
_entity_poly.pdbx_seq_one_letter_code
_entity_poly.pdbx_strand_id
1 'polypeptide(L)'
;MVDTCEDYIFGAAGFNKKENTELLKLKGGSLLKEMISNMDAALSNNGTGTKLHMYSAHDTTVAAFLRVLGAKQSVLGLKSPDFAANLAVELWIDNNGAPYVKVI
;
A
#
# COMPACT_ATOMS: atom_id res chain seq x y z
N MET A 1 6.46 20.75 10.20
CA MET A 1 5.10 21.30 10.38
C MET A 1 4.26 21.05 9.14
N VAL A 2 4.77 21.36 7.94
CA VAL A 2 4.07 21.11 6.66
C VAL A 2 3.73 19.63 6.47
N ASP A 3 4.68 18.72 6.70
CA ASP A 3 4.48 17.29 6.46
C ASP A 3 3.44 16.64 7.39
N THR A 4 3.35 17.12 8.64
CA THR A 4 2.33 16.66 9.60
C THR A 4 0.93 17.13 9.19
N CYS A 5 0.82 18.34 8.63
CA CYS A 5 -0.43 18.82 8.06
C CYS A 5 -0.84 17.98 6.84
N GLU A 6 0.12 17.67 5.98
CA GLU A 6 -0.12 16.83 4.80
C GLU A 6 -0.68 15.46 5.19
N ASP A 7 -0.01 14.75 6.10
CA ASP A 7 -0.47 13.45 6.59
C ASP A 7 -1.90 13.49 7.14
N TYR A 8 -2.19 14.52 7.93
CA TYR A 8 -3.53 14.71 8.50
C TYR A 8 -4.58 15.00 7.41
N ILE A 9 -4.26 15.83 6.41
CA ILE A 9 -5.14 16.12 5.25
C ILE A 9 -5.40 14.83 4.44
N PHE A 10 -4.44 13.91 4.41
CA PHE A 10 -4.60 12.61 3.74
C PHE A 10 -5.22 11.52 4.62
N GLY A 11 -5.64 11.84 5.85
CA GLY A 11 -6.42 10.96 6.72
C GLY A 11 -5.65 10.26 7.83
N ALA A 12 -4.34 10.52 7.98
CA ALA A 12 -3.59 10.01 9.12
C ALA A 12 -4.00 10.72 10.43
N ALA A 13 -3.70 10.09 11.57
CA ALA A 13 -3.91 10.70 12.88
C ALA A 13 -2.99 11.92 13.06
N GLY A 14 -3.49 12.95 13.75
CA GLY A 14 -2.75 14.20 13.98
C GLY A 14 -3.58 15.21 14.76
N PHE A 15 -2.94 16.20 15.38
CA PHE A 15 -3.62 17.29 16.10
C PHE A 15 -4.64 16.81 17.15
N ASN A 16 -4.29 15.78 17.93
CA ASN A 16 -5.17 15.10 18.91
C ASN A 16 -6.45 14.51 18.31
N LYS A 17 -6.47 14.25 17.00
CA LYS A 17 -7.56 13.57 16.30
C LYS A 17 -7.09 12.21 15.79
N LYS A 18 -8.01 11.26 15.83
CA LYS A 18 -7.80 9.92 15.28
C LYS A 18 -7.73 9.97 13.77
N GLU A 19 -7.17 8.93 13.18
CA GLU A 19 -7.15 8.74 11.73
C GLU A 19 -8.57 8.67 11.15
N ASN A 20 -8.72 9.13 9.91
CA ASN A 20 -9.94 9.02 9.13
C ASN A 20 -9.83 7.82 8.20
N THR A 21 -10.34 6.67 8.66
CA THR A 21 -10.24 5.40 7.93
C THR A 21 -10.99 5.42 6.59
N GLU A 22 -12.08 6.17 6.47
CA GLU A 22 -12.80 6.34 5.21
C GLU A 22 -11.95 7.08 4.18
N LEU A 23 -11.26 8.13 4.60
CA LEU A 23 -10.38 8.90 3.73
C LEU A 23 -9.15 8.09 3.30
N LEU A 24 -8.55 7.31 4.22
CA LEU A 24 -7.47 6.39 3.89
C LEU A 24 -7.90 5.36 2.83
N LYS A 25 -9.09 4.76 3.00
CA LYS A 25 -9.68 3.83 2.04
C LYS A 25 -9.98 4.51 0.70
N LEU A 26 -10.49 5.73 0.71
CA LEU A 26 -10.78 6.48 -0.52
C LEU A 26 -9.51 6.78 -1.33
N LYS A 27 -8.40 7.07 -0.65
CA LYS A 27 -7.14 7.49 -1.30
C LYS A 27 -6.27 6.33 -1.79
N GLY A 28 -6.19 5.23 -1.04
CA GLY A 28 -5.32 4.09 -1.37
C GLY A 28 -6.04 2.74 -1.53
N GLY A 29 -7.31 2.65 -1.12
CA GLY A 29 -8.02 1.38 -1.03
C GLY A 29 -8.38 0.75 -2.38
N SER A 30 -8.61 1.55 -3.43
CA SER A 30 -8.87 1.02 -4.77
C SER A 30 -7.67 0.26 -5.32
N LEU A 31 -6.45 0.81 -5.19
CA LEU A 31 -5.21 0.16 -5.60
C LEU A 31 -4.95 -1.11 -4.78
N LEU A 32 -5.15 -1.06 -3.46
CA LEU A 32 -5.03 -2.24 -2.61
C LEU A 32 -6.02 -3.34 -3.03
N LYS A 33 -7.28 -2.99 -3.31
CA LYS A 33 -8.30 -3.95 -3.73
C LYS A 33 -7.96 -4.59 -5.09
N GLU A 34 -7.42 -3.80 -6.01
CA GLU A 34 -6.94 -4.29 -7.30
C GLU A 34 -5.80 -5.30 -7.13
N MET A 35 -4.79 -4.97 -6.32
CA MET A 35 -3.67 -5.88 -6.04
C MET A 35 -4.13 -7.19 -5.38
N ILE A 36 -5.04 -7.11 -4.40
CA ILE A 36 -5.65 -8.29 -3.76
C ILE A 36 -6.37 -9.15 -4.80
N SER A 37 -7.19 -8.55 -5.66
CA SER A 37 -7.93 -9.27 -6.69
C SER A 37 -7.01 -9.98 -7.68
N ASN A 38 -5.89 -9.34 -8.06
CA ASN A 38 -4.87 -9.94 -8.92
C ASN A 38 -4.16 -11.12 -8.24
N MET A 39 -3.87 -11.04 -6.94
CA MET A 39 -3.29 -12.15 -6.17
C MET A 39 -4.27 -13.31 -6.00
N ASP A 40 -5.53 -13.04 -5.71
CA ASP A 40 -6.58 -14.05 -5.63
C ASP A 40 -6.74 -14.79 -6.96
N ALA A 41 -6.68 -14.06 -8.08
CA ALA A 41 -6.70 -14.65 -9.42
C ALA A 41 -5.44 -15.49 -9.72
N ALA A 42 -4.27 -15.08 -9.21
CA ALA A 42 -3.06 -15.88 -9.34
C ALA A 42 -3.14 -17.19 -8.54
N LEU A 43 -3.73 -17.17 -7.34
CA LEU A 43 -3.95 -18.37 -6.52
C LEU A 43 -4.98 -19.31 -7.16
N SER A 44 -6.11 -18.77 -7.65
CA SER A 44 -7.17 -19.59 -8.25
C SER A 44 -6.72 -20.30 -9.52
N ASN A 45 -5.81 -19.69 -10.29
CA ASN A 45 -5.25 -20.27 -11.50
C ASN A 45 -4.00 -21.13 -11.25
N ASN A 46 -3.66 -21.49 -10.00
CA ASN A 46 -2.43 -22.22 -9.64
C ASN A 46 -1.16 -21.57 -10.19
N GLY A 47 -1.12 -20.23 -10.22
CA GLY A 47 -0.03 -19.49 -10.82
C GLY A 47 0.07 -19.61 -12.34
N THR A 48 -0.95 -20.07 -13.06
CA THR A 48 -0.98 -19.97 -14.52
C THR A 48 -1.64 -18.65 -14.91
N GLY A 49 -0.91 -17.75 -15.58
CA GLY A 49 -1.40 -16.40 -15.90
C GLY A 49 -0.37 -15.28 -15.69
N THR A 50 -0.84 -14.03 -15.55
CA THR A 50 0.00 -12.85 -15.36
C THR A 50 0.82 -12.94 -14.07
N LYS A 51 2.13 -12.79 -14.20
CA LYS A 51 3.09 -12.92 -13.09
C LYS A 51 3.48 -11.59 -12.45
N LEU A 52 3.34 -10.51 -13.20
CA LEU A 52 3.79 -9.18 -12.78
C LEU A 52 2.76 -8.16 -13.25
N HIS A 53 2.22 -7.41 -12.29
CA HIS A 53 1.45 -6.21 -12.53
C HIS A 53 2.31 -5.02 -12.11
N MET A 54 2.57 -4.08 -13.04
CA MET A 54 3.39 -2.91 -12.78
C MET A 54 2.57 -1.64 -12.98
N TYR A 55 2.59 -0.77 -11.98
CA TYR A 55 1.85 0.48 -11.96
C TYR A 55 2.84 1.64 -11.92
N SER A 56 2.73 2.57 -12.86
CA SER A 56 3.46 3.84 -12.83
C SER A 56 2.62 4.89 -12.12
N ALA A 57 3.21 5.61 -11.17
CA ALA A 57 2.47 6.51 -10.29
C ALA A 57 3.35 7.64 -9.74
N HIS A 58 2.77 8.43 -8.82
CA HIS A 58 3.44 9.53 -8.13
C HIS A 58 3.80 9.18 -6.69
N ASP A 59 4.67 9.98 -6.08
CA ASP A 59 4.99 9.97 -4.65
C ASP A 59 3.75 9.97 -3.75
N THR A 60 2.74 10.78 -4.08
CA THR A 60 1.46 10.82 -3.37
C THR A 60 0.72 9.48 -3.39
N THR A 61 0.85 8.71 -4.48
CA THR A 61 0.30 7.35 -4.60
C THR A 61 1.02 6.38 -3.69
N VAL A 62 2.36 6.40 -3.69
CA VAL A 62 3.19 5.56 -2.81
C VAL A 62 2.88 5.85 -1.34
N ALA A 63 2.82 7.13 -0.97
CA ALA A 63 2.47 7.54 0.39
C ALA A 63 1.04 7.11 0.78
N ALA A 64 0.05 7.31 -0.10
CA ALA A 64 -1.33 6.89 0.15
C ALA A 64 -1.45 5.37 0.31
N PHE A 65 -0.73 4.60 -0.51
CA PHE A 65 -0.70 3.14 -0.39
C PHE A 65 -0.08 2.68 0.94
N LEU A 66 1.05 3.27 1.35
CA LEU A 66 1.61 2.98 2.67
C LEU A 66 0.68 3.37 3.82
N ARG A 67 -0.11 4.45 3.68
CA ARG A 67 -1.09 4.84 4.71
C ARG A 67 -2.23 3.84 4.82
N VAL A 68 -2.75 3.32 3.70
CA VAL A 68 -3.83 2.31 3.75
C VAL A 68 -3.34 0.98 4.32
N LEU A 69 -2.04 0.67 4.17
CA LEU A 69 -1.39 -0.47 4.83
C LEU A 69 -1.05 -0.20 6.32
N GLY A 70 -1.25 1.02 6.82
CA GLY A 70 -0.83 1.42 8.17
C GLY A 70 0.70 1.50 8.35
N ALA A 71 1.48 1.46 7.27
CA ALA A 71 2.94 1.37 7.28
C ALA A 71 3.65 2.71 7.00
N LYS A 72 2.94 3.77 6.59
CA LYS A 72 3.56 5.05 6.20
C LYS A 72 4.47 5.62 7.29
N GLN A 73 3.98 5.66 8.53
CA GLN A 73 4.71 6.25 9.64
C GLN A 73 5.96 5.43 10.02
N SER A 74 5.90 4.10 9.96
CA SER A 74 7.05 3.25 10.29
C SER A 74 8.13 3.25 9.21
N VAL A 75 7.73 3.34 7.93
CA VAL A 75 8.64 3.28 6.79
C VAL A 75 9.23 4.66 6.45
N LEU A 76 8.39 5.68 6.33
CA LEU A 76 8.80 7.01 5.87
C LEU A 76 8.81 8.07 6.99
N GLY A 77 8.22 7.76 8.15
CA GLY A 77 7.98 8.77 9.18
C GLY A 77 7.08 9.87 8.64
N LEU A 78 7.50 11.12 8.83
CA LEU A 78 6.80 12.29 8.26
C LEU A 78 7.22 12.58 6.81
N LYS A 79 8.28 11.97 6.29
CA LYS A 79 8.81 12.32 4.97
C LYS A 79 7.88 11.86 3.83
N SER A 80 8.02 12.54 2.70
CA SER A 80 7.51 12.06 1.41
C SER A 80 8.47 11.03 0.81
N PRO A 81 7.99 10.14 -0.08
CA PRO A 81 8.85 9.21 -0.80
C PRO A 81 9.95 9.93 -1.59
N ASP A 82 11.14 9.34 -1.63
CA ASP A 82 12.26 9.82 -2.44
C ASP A 82 12.01 9.64 -3.94
N PHE A 83 12.80 10.32 -4.77
CA PHE A 83 12.73 10.16 -6.23
C PHE A 83 12.91 8.68 -6.64
N ALA A 84 12.05 8.22 -7.55
CA ALA A 84 12.00 6.83 -8.02
C ALA A 84 11.69 5.78 -6.92
N ALA A 85 11.10 6.19 -5.81
CA ALA A 85 10.57 5.26 -4.83
C ALA A 85 9.55 4.31 -5.48
N ASN A 86 9.66 3.04 -5.13
CA ASN A 86 8.78 1.97 -5.59
C ASN A 86 8.45 1.06 -4.41
N LEU A 87 7.35 0.32 -4.54
CA LEU A 87 6.92 -0.69 -3.59
C LEU A 87 6.60 -1.97 -4.37
N ALA A 88 7.03 -3.10 -3.83
CA ALA A 88 6.69 -4.41 -4.38
C ALA A 88 5.82 -5.16 -3.38
N VAL A 89 4.73 -5.74 -3.87
CA VAL A 89 3.87 -6.63 -3.09
C VAL A 89 3.94 -8.00 -3.75
N GLU A 90 4.57 -8.93 -3.06
CA GLU A 90 4.88 -10.26 -3.56
C GLU A 90 3.99 -11.30 -2.90
N LEU A 91 3.37 -12.15 -3.71
CA LEU A 91 2.66 -13.33 -3.26
C LEU A 91 3.60 -14.53 -3.28
N TRP A 92 3.74 -15.20 -2.13
CA TRP A 92 4.59 -16.35 -1.94
C TRP A 92 3.78 -17.54 -1.41
N ILE A 93 4.28 -18.75 -1.66
CA ILE A 93 3.76 -19.99 -1.07
C ILE A 93 4.86 -20.55 -0.16
N ASP A 94 4.54 -20.81 1.11
CA ASP A 94 5.49 -21.40 2.04
C ASP A 94 5.73 -22.89 1.76
N ASN A 95 6.65 -23.50 2.51
CA ASN A 95 6.96 -24.93 2.36
C ASN A 95 5.79 -25.86 2.72
N ASN A 96 4.76 -25.36 3.41
CA ASN A 96 3.55 -26.08 3.78
C ASN A 96 2.42 -25.89 2.73
N GLY A 97 2.66 -25.11 1.68
CA GLY A 97 1.65 -24.79 0.65
C GLY A 97 0.73 -23.63 1.03
N ALA A 98 0.97 -22.92 2.14
CA ALA A 98 0.17 -21.79 2.58
C ALA A 98 0.62 -20.49 1.90
N PRO A 99 -0.31 -19.69 1.33
CA PRO A 99 0.02 -18.41 0.72
C PRO A 99 0.31 -17.35 1.79
N TYR A 100 1.30 -16.50 1.52
CA TYR A 100 1.59 -15.31 2.30
C TYR A 100 2.02 -14.15 1.40
N VAL A 101 1.86 -12.93 1.92
CA VAL A 101 2.21 -11.69 1.20
C VAL A 101 3.41 -11.03 1.87
N LYS A 102 4.37 -10.62 1.05
CA LYS A 102 5.53 -9.84 1.46
C LYS A 102 5.47 -8.46 0.80
N VAL A 103 5.69 -7.40 1.57
CA VAL A 103 5.80 -6.03 1.06
C VAL A 103 7.26 -5.60 1.20
N ILE A 104 7.83 -5.08 0.11
CA ILE A 104 9.21 -4.58 0.02
C ILE A 104 9.17 -3.11 -0.37
#